data_AF-A0A139CT17-F1
#
_entry.id   AF-A0A139CT17-F1
#
_cell.length_a   1.000
_cell.length_b   1.000
_cell.length_c   1.000
_cell.angle_alpha   90.00
_cell.angle_beta   90.00
_cell.angle_gamma   90.00
#
_symmetry.space_group_name_H-M   'P 1'
#
loop_
_entity.id
_entity.type
_entity.pdbx_description
1 polymer ?
#
loop_
_entity_poly.entity_id
_entity_poly.type
_entity_poly.pdbx_seq_one_letter_code
_entity_poly.pdbx_strand_id
1 'polypeptide(L)'
;MSKDILEKGAILQRDRETFAIAPQTPGGIVSADVLRKIADTADKYEAAAIKLTSAQRVCIVGLKEDDIDNVWDDLDMKPAAAIGPCVRSIKICPGTTFCKRGQQDAVTLGLELDEKYHGMQLPSKFKIAVSGCMNSCSEPAVRDIGIMGTPKGYTVMVGGNAGIRPRLG
;
A
#
# COMPACT_ATOMS: atom_id res chain seq x y z
N MET A 1 19.55 -20.60 -1.70
CA MET A 1 19.30 -19.33 -0.98
C MET A 1 17.84 -19.02 -1.16
N SER A 2 17.10 -18.92 -0.06
CA SER A 2 15.69 -18.52 -0.08
C SER A 2 15.54 -17.17 -0.77
N LYS A 3 14.40 -16.97 -1.44
CA LYS A 3 14.05 -15.75 -2.18
C LYS A 3 12.66 -15.31 -1.75
N ASP A 4 12.27 -14.10 -2.14
CA ASP A 4 10.88 -13.67 -2.05
C ASP A 4 9.97 -14.68 -2.77
N ILE A 5 8.80 -14.96 -2.16
CA ILE A 5 7.78 -15.86 -2.70
C ILE A 5 6.69 -14.98 -3.30
N LEU A 6 6.84 -14.65 -4.58
CA LEU A 6 6.02 -13.65 -5.27
C LEU A 6 4.54 -14.03 -5.30
N GLU A 7 4.24 -15.29 -5.55
CA GLU A 7 2.89 -15.85 -5.63
C GLU A 7 2.14 -15.75 -4.29
N LYS A 8 2.86 -15.80 -3.17
CA LYS A 8 2.29 -15.64 -1.82
C LYS A 8 2.40 -14.21 -1.28
N GLY A 9 3.00 -13.29 -2.05
CA GLY A 9 3.29 -11.94 -1.59
C GLY A 9 4.23 -11.89 -0.36
N ALA A 10 5.03 -12.94 -0.14
CA ALA A 10 5.88 -13.06 1.03
C ALA A 10 7.31 -12.57 0.74
N ILE A 11 7.77 -11.67 1.60
CA ILE A 11 9.04 -10.95 1.46
C ILE A 11 10.06 -11.55 2.40
N LEU A 12 11.16 -12.10 1.88
CA LEU A 12 12.20 -12.68 2.72
C LEU A 12 12.85 -11.60 3.59
N GLN A 13 12.98 -11.87 4.89
CA GLN A 13 13.58 -10.95 5.85
C GLN A 13 15.10 -11.10 5.93
N ARG A 14 15.72 -10.20 6.70
CA ARG A 14 17.19 -10.08 6.81
C ARG A 14 17.86 -11.35 7.36
N ASP A 15 17.17 -12.09 8.22
CA ASP A 15 17.63 -13.36 8.78
C ASP A 15 17.71 -14.49 7.75
N ARG A 16 17.06 -14.33 6.58
CA ARG A 16 16.93 -15.32 5.50
C ARG A 16 16.14 -16.58 5.90
N GLU A 17 15.37 -16.49 6.96
CA GLU A 17 14.56 -17.59 7.50
C GLU A 17 13.10 -17.19 7.62
N THR A 18 12.83 -15.94 8.02
CA THR A 18 11.48 -15.43 8.20
C THR A 18 11.02 -14.56 7.04
N PHE A 19 9.72 -14.36 6.97
CA PHE A 19 9.04 -13.64 5.92
C PHE A 19 8.16 -12.53 6.49
N ALA A 20 7.85 -11.56 5.65
CA ALA A 20 6.83 -10.57 5.91
C ALA A 20 5.77 -10.59 4.82
N ILE A 21 4.51 -10.39 5.22
CA ILE A 21 3.38 -10.24 4.30
C ILE A 21 2.66 -8.93 4.56
N ALA A 22 1.94 -8.44 3.56
CA ALA A 22 1.12 -7.25 3.70
C ALA A 22 -0.29 -7.54 3.15
N PRO A 23 -1.32 -7.61 4.01
CA PRO A 23 -2.70 -7.69 3.54
C PRO A 23 -3.11 -6.38 2.84
N GLN A 24 -3.96 -6.49 1.83
CA GLN A 24 -4.43 -5.35 1.05
C GLN A 24 -5.38 -4.48 1.89
N THR A 25 -5.01 -3.20 2.04
CA THR A 25 -5.77 -2.18 2.77
C THR A 25 -5.91 -0.94 1.88
N PRO A 26 -6.88 -0.90 0.95
CA PRO A 26 -7.01 0.18 -0.04
C PRO A 26 -7.08 1.55 0.61
N GLY A 27 -6.21 2.48 0.16
CA GLY A 27 -6.09 3.82 0.74
C GLY A 27 -5.67 3.90 2.21
N GLY A 28 -5.32 2.77 2.83
CA GLY A 28 -5.14 2.68 4.28
C GLY A 28 -6.43 2.89 5.09
N ILE A 29 -7.60 2.72 4.46
CA ILE A 29 -8.90 2.85 5.10
C ILE A 29 -9.32 1.44 5.55
N VAL A 30 -9.43 1.24 6.86
CA VAL A 30 -9.75 -0.07 7.46
C VAL A 30 -10.71 0.10 8.64
N SER A 31 -11.53 -0.93 8.89
CA SER A 31 -12.35 -1.00 10.08
C SER A 31 -11.54 -1.45 11.30
N ALA A 32 -12.09 -1.24 12.50
CA ALA A 32 -11.50 -1.75 13.73
C ALA A 32 -11.40 -3.29 13.72
N ASP A 33 -12.36 -3.98 13.11
CA ASP A 33 -12.38 -5.44 13.04
C ASP A 33 -11.26 -5.98 12.14
N VAL A 34 -10.95 -5.31 11.03
CA VAL A 34 -9.79 -5.65 10.19
C VAL A 34 -8.48 -5.48 10.98
N LEU A 35 -8.35 -4.41 11.77
CA LEU A 35 -7.17 -4.19 12.60
C LEU A 35 -7.03 -5.23 13.71
N ARG A 36 -8.14 -5.61 14.37
CA ARG A 36 -8.15 -6.71 15.34
C ARG A 36 -7.74 -8.01 14.70
N LYS A 37 -8.32 -8.35 13.54
CA LYS A 37 -7.96 -9.55 12.79
C LYS A 37 -6.47 -9.62 12.48
N ILE A 38 -5.87 -8.53 12.01
CA ILE A 38 -4.42 -8.47 11.76
C ILE A 38 -3.61 -8.65 13.05
N ALA A 39 -4.04 -8.06 14.16
CA ALA A 39 -3.38 -8.21 15.46
C ALA A 39 -3.48 -9.65 15.99
N ASP A 40 -4.68 -10.23 15.98
CA ASP A 40 -4.94 -11.59 16.44
C ASP A 40 -4.14 -12.61 15.60
N THR A 41 -4.06 -12.43 14.28
CA THR A 41 -3.21 -13.25 13.41
C THR A 41 -1.73 -13.07 13.75
N ALA A 42 -1.25 -11.84 13.94
CA ALA A 42 0.14 -11.59 14.28
C ALA A 42 0.52 -12.27 15.61
N ASP A 43 -0.35 -12.21 16.62
CA ASP A 43 -0.15 -12.89 17.91
C ASP A 43 -0.17 -14.42 17.76
N LYS A 44 -1.13 -14.98 17.00
CA LYS A 44 -1.26 -16.43 16.76
C LYS A 44 0.01 -17.06 16.17
N TYR A 45 0.67 -16.34 15.25
CA TYR A 45 1.88 -16.82 14.57
C TYR A 45 3.18 -16.24 15.16
N GLU A 46 3.11 -15.66 16.36
CA GLU A 46 4.25 -15.10 17.08
C GLU A 46 5.09 -14.14 16.20
N ALA A 47 4.40 -13.32 15.40
CA ALA A 47 5.06 -12.40 14.49
C ALA A 47 5.98 -11.44 15.26
N ALA A 48 7.17 -11.21 14.73
CA ALA A 48 8.17 -10.34 15.35
C ALA A 48 7.71 -8.86 15.44
N ALA A 49 6.90 -8.39 14.48
CA ALA A 49 6.35 -7.04 14.50
C ALA A 49 5.16 -6.85 13.54
N ILE A 50 4.33 -5.85 13.86
CA ILE A 50 3.42 -5.20 12.92
C ILE A 50 4.00 -3.84 12.50
N LYS A 51 4.21 -3.64 11.20
CA LYS A 51 4.83 -2.43 10.64
C LYS A 51 3.86 -1.65 9.77
N LEU A 52 3.63 -0.38 10.10
CA LEU A 52 3.00 0.57 9.19
C LEU A 52 4.00 1.05 8.13
N THR A 53 3.56 1.05 6.87
CA THR A 53 4.39 1.41 5.72
C THR A 53 4.10 2.82 5.22
N SER A 54 5.05 3.43 4.50
CA SER A 54 4.89 4.76 3.89
C SER A 54 3.79 4.82 2.81
N ALA A 55 3.31 3.66 2.36
CA ALA A 55 2.23 3.50 1.40
C ALA A 55 0.84 3.32 2.06
N GLN A 56 0.69 3.66 3.34
CA GLN A 56 -0.56 3.51 4.11
C GLN A 56 -1.04 2.05 4.20
N ARG A 57 -0.10 1.13 4.42
CA ARG A 57 -0.42 -0.31 4.59
C ARG A 57 0.17 -0.88 5.87
N VAL A 58 -0.42 -1.97 6.33
CA VAL A 58 0.06 -2.77 7.46
C VAL A 58 0.84 -3.97 6.93
N CYS A 59 1.93 -4.34 7.59
CA CYS A 59 2.76 -5.49 7.27
C CYS A 59 3.01 -6.31 8.53
N ILE A 60 2.83 -7.63 8.44
CA ILE A 60 3.14 -8.59 9.50
C ILE A 60 4.52 -9.16 9.19
N VAL A 61 5.45 -9.08 10.13
CA VAL A 61 6.88 -9.37 9.93
C VAL A 61 7.32 -10.50 10.85
N GLY A 62 8.17 -11.40 10.37
CA GLY A 62 8.79 -12.45 11.19
C GLY A 62 8.02 -13.77 11.16
N LEU A 63 7.28 -14.04 10.10
CA LEU A 63 6.52 -15.28 9.94
C LEU A 63 7.42 -16.39 9.40
N LYS A 64 7.19 -17.63 9.84
CA LYS A 64 7.89 -18.81 9.28
C LYS A 64 7.31 -19.14 7.90
N GLU A 65 8.14 -19.70 7.02
CA GLU A 65 7.74 -20.08 5.66
C GLU A 65 6.54 -21.04 5.64
N ASP A 66 6.58 -22.07 6.49
CA ASP A 66 5.56 -23.11 6.57
C ASP A 66 4.20 -22.60 7.07
N ASP A 67 4.18 -21.44 7.74
CA ASP A 67 2.96 -20.84 8.29
C ASP A 67 2.28 -19.89 7.29
N ILE A 68 2.94 -19.49 6.19
CA ILE A 68 2.44 -18.42 5.30
C ILE A 68 1.05 -18.71 4.73
N ASP A 69 0.78 -19.95 4.32
CA ASP A 69 -0.53 -20.30 3.77
C ASP A 69 -1.62 -20.23 4.85
N ASN A 70 -1.34 -20.76 6.05
CA ASN A 70 -2.27 -20.70 7.19
C ASN A 70 -2.54 -19.26 7.64
N VAL A 71 -1.52 -18.39 7.60
CA VAL A 71 -1.67 -16.96 7.90
C VAL A 71 -2.62 -16.30 6.91
N TRP A 72 -2.53 -16.61 5.61
CA TRP A 72 -3.43 -16.07 4.60
C TRP A 72 -4.86 -16.57 4.77
N ASP A 73 -5.04 -17.85 5.08
CA ASP A 73 -6.35 -18.43 5.35
C ASP A 73 -7.01 -17.78 6.58
N ASP A 74 -6.25 -17.57 7.66
CA ASP A 74 -6.75 -16.87 8.84
C ASP A 74 -7.10 -15.40 8.53
N LEU A 75 -6.26 -14.71 7.76
CA LEU A 75 -6.52 -13.32 7.38
C LEU A 75 -7.73 -13.19 6.46
N ASP A 76 -8.01 -14.16 5.59
CA ASP A 76 -9.03 -14.09 4.54
C ASP A 76 -8.98 -12.75 3.77
N MET A 77 -7.76 -12.35 3.40
CA MET A 77 -7.46 -11.09 2.73
C MET A 77 -6.53 -11.34 1.55
N LYS A 78 -6.58 -10.43 0.56
CA LYS A 78 -5.69 -10.49 -0.60
C LYS A 78 -4.32 -9.88 -0.29
N PRO A 79 -3.22 -10.38 -0.90
CA PRO A 79 -1.92 -9.72 -0.81
C PRO A 79 -1.91 -8.31 -1.41
N ALA A 80 -1.20 -7.38 -0.76
CA ALA A 80 -1.15 -5.96 -1.15
C ALA A 80 -0.21 -5.65 -2.34
N ALA A 81 0.17 -6.66 -3.12
CA ALA A 81 1.18 -6.55 -4.18
C ALA A 81 2.45 -5.83 -3.68
N ALA A 82 2.99 -6.24 -2.53
CA ALA A 82 4.11 -5.56 -1.86
C ALA A 82 5.49 -5.90 -2.45
N ILE A 83 5.57 -6.78 -3.46
CA ILE A 83 6.77 -7.22 -4.19
C ILE A 83 6.47 -7.36 -5.69
N GLY A 84 7.50 -7.51 -6.53
CA GLY A 84 7.36 -7.62 -7.99
C GLY A 84 7.23 -6.30 -8.78
N PRO A 85 7.33 -6.35 -10.12
CA PRO A 85 7.21 -5.21 -11.02
C PRO A 85 5.73 -4.97 -11.39
N CYS A 86 5.03 -4.23 -10.54
CA CYS A 86 3.60 -3.95 -10.71
C CYS A 86 3.23 -2.59 -10.12
N VAL A 87 1.97 -2.19 -10.31
CA VAL A 87 1.36 -1.11 -9.53
C VAL A 87 1.25 -1.55 -8.07
N ARG A 88 2.13 -1.01 -7.24
CA ARG A 88 2.24 -1.38 -5.83
C ARG A 88 1.10 -0.78 -5.03
N SER A 89 1.07 0.55 -4.97
CA SER A 89 0.24 1.30 -4.03
C SER A 89 -0.45 2.45 -4.72
N ILE A 90 -1.70 2.66 -4.35
CA ILE A 90 -2.42 3.90 -4.55
C ILE A 90 -2.51 4.58 -3.18
N LYS A 91 -1.73 5.66 -2.97
CA LYS A 91 -1.72 6.40 -1.69
C LYS A 91 -2.80 7.48 -1.72
N ILE A 92 -3.68 7.50 -0.74
CA ILE A 92 -4.90 8.30 -0.76
C ILE A 92 -4.93 9.21 0.47
N CYS A 93 -5.10 10.52 0.26
CA CYS A 93 -5.37 11.42 1.39
C CYS A 93 -6.86 11.39 1.77
N PRO A 94 -7.25 11.90 2.96
CA PRO A 94 -8.65 11.84 3.38
C PRO A 94 -9.65 12.63 2.51
N GLY A 95 -9.19 13.51 1.62
CA GLY A 95 -10.04 14.21 0.64
C GLY A 95 -11.15 15.05 1.28
N THR A 96 -12.17 15.41 0.48
CA THR A 96 -13.44 15.99 0.98
C THR A 96 -14.24 15.01 1.83
N THR A 97 -13.96 13.70 1.76
CA THR A 97 -14.64 12.66 2.53
C THR A 97 -14.47 12.83 4.04
N PHE A 98 -13.26 13.15 4.50
CA PHE A 98 -12.99 13.28 5.94
C PHE A 98 -12.26 14.57 6.34
N CYS A 99 -11.57 15.25 5.42
CA CYS A 99 -10.74 16.41 5.77
C CYS A 99 -11.42 17.74 5.44
N LYS A 100 -11.51 18.62 6.44
CA LYS A 100 -12.04 19.99 6.28
C LYS A 100 -11.30 20.88 5.26
N ARG A 101 -10.09 20.49 4.84
CA ARG A 101 -9.26 21.22 3.86
C ARG A 101 -9.36 20.61 2.45
N GLY A 102 -10.07 19.49 2.31
CA GLY A 102 -10.28 18.86 1.01
C GLY A 102 -10.95 19.82 0.04
N GLN A 103 -10.41 19.92 -1.16
CA GLN A 103 -11.00 20.71 -2.26
C GLN A 103 -11.66 19.80 -3.30
N GLN A 104 -11.18 18.56 -3.41
CA GLN A 104 -11.71 17.52 -4.28
C GLN A 104 -11.76 16.19 -3.54
N ASP A 105 -12.61 15.29 -4.04
CA ASP A 105 -12.70 13.93 -3.52
C ASP A 105 -11.44 13.14 -3.90
N ALA A 106 -10.73 12.65 -2.89
CA ALA A 106 -9.56 11.80 -3.08
C ALA A 106 -9.85 10.33 -2.79
N VAL A 107 -10.84 10.06 -1.93
CA VAL A 107 -11.12 8.71 -1.44
C VAL A 107 -11.81 7.91 -2.53
N THR A 108 -12.90 8.42 -3.08
CA THR A 108 -13.64 7.70 -4.14
C THR A 108 -12.75 7.48 -5.36
N LEU A 109 -12.12 8.55 -5.87
CA LEU A 109 -11.20 8.47 -7.00
C LEU A 109 -10.03 7.51 -6.74
N GLY A 110 -9.43 7.57 -5.55
CA GLY A 110 -8.32 6.71 -5.21
C GLY A 110 -8.72 5.23 -5.10
N LEU A 111 -9.90 4.93 -4.56
CA LEU A 111 -10.41 3.57 -4.46
C LEU A 111 -10.75 2.98 -5.82
N GLU A 112 -11.34 3.77 -6.73
CA GLU A 112 -11.56 3.35 -8.13
C GLU A 112 -10.25 3.03 -8.86
N LEU A 113 -9.20 3.81 -8.59
CA LEU A 113 -7.86 3.54 -9.12
C LEU A 113 -7.23 2.28 -8.50
N ASP A 114 -7.45 2.03 -7.20
CA ASP A 114 -6.97 0.82 -6.53
C ASP A 114 -7.65 -0.41 -7.13
N GLU A 115 -8.98 -0.42 -7.24
CA GLU A 115 -9.75 -1.51 -7.84
C GLU A 115 -9.30 -1.82 -9.27
N LYS A 116 -9.03 -0.78 -10.07
CA LYS A 116 -8.68 -0.94 -11.48
C LYS A 116 -7.23 -1.31 -11.74
N TYR A 117 -6.30 -0.78 -10.94
CA TYR A 117 -4.87 -0.83 -11.27
C TYR A 117 -4.01 -1.56 -10.25
N HIS A 118 -4.46 -1.78 -9.01
CA HIS A 118 -3.66 -2.47 -7.99
C HIS A 118 -3.21 -3.85 -8.48
N GLY A 119 -1.91 -4.15 -8.32
CA GLY A 119 -1.34 -5.41 -8.77
C GLY A 119 -1.14 -5.56 -10.28
N MET A 120 -1.56 -4.59 -11.11
CA MET A 120 -1.34 -4.62 -12.56
C MET A 120 0.16 -4.74 -12.87
N GLN A 121 0.51 -5.77 -13.65
CA GLN A 121 1.89 -6.04 -14.04
C GLN A 121 2.42 -4.94 -14.97
N LEU A 122 3.63 -4.48 -14.70
CA LEU A 122 4.30 -3.42 -15.44
C LEU A 122 5.79 -3.77 -15.59
N PRO A 123 6.56 -3.08 -16.46
CA PRO A 123 8.00 -3.35 -16.59
C PRO A 123 8.81 -3.01 -15.33
N SER A 124 8.23 -2.28 -14.37
CA SER A 124 8.90 -1.80 -13.16
C SER A 124 7.93 -1.48 -12.04
N LYS A 125 8.46 -1.25 -10.83
CA LYS A 125 7.71 -0.79 -9.66
C LYS A 125 7.01 0.54 -9.96
N PHE A 126 5.69 0.57 -9.81
CA PHE A 126 4.87 1.75 -10.09
C PHE A 126 4.00 2.14 -8.90
N LYS A 127 3.81 3.43 -8.66
CA LYS A 127 3.02 3.97 -7.55
C LYS A 127 2.14 5.11 -8.02
N ILE A 128 0.93 5.14 -7.50
CA ILE A 128 -0.05 6.21 -7.73
C ILE A 128 -0.31 6.92 -6.41
N ALA A 129 -0.64 8.21 -6.46
CA ALA A 129 -1.23 8.89 -5.31
C ALA A 129 -2.30 9.89 -5.69
N VAL A 130 -3.27 10.06 -4.79
CA VAL A 130 -4.38 11.00 -4.92
C VAL A 130 -4.42 11.89 -3.69
N SER A 131 -4.25 13.19 -3.88
CA SER A 131 -4.43 14.23 -2.87
C SER A 131 -5.59 15.13 -3.27
N GLY A 132 -6.50 15.42 -2.34
CA GLY A 132 -7.68 16.26 -2.61
C GLY A 132 -7.43 17.76 -2.51
N CYS A 133 -6.21 18.20 -2.19
CA CYS A 133 -5.83 19.61 -2.13
C CYS A 133 -4.30 19.78 -2.23
N MET A 134 -3.85 21.03 -2.30
CA MET A 134 -2.45 21.42 -2.41
C MET A 134 -1.57 21.10 -1.19
N ASN A 135 -2.15 20.63 -0.07
CA ASN A 135 -1.34 20.16 1.07
C ASN A 135 -0.54 18.89 0.77
N SER A 136 -0.86 18.19 -0.32
CA SER A 136 -0.02 17.12 -0.84
C SER A 136 0.22 15.97 0.16
N CYS A 137 -0.76 15.65 1.01
CA CYS A 137 -0.59 14.66 2.09
C CYS A 137 -0.28 13.24 1.60
N SER A 138 -0.67 12.88 0.37
CA SER A 138 -0.31 11.61 -0.27
C SER A 138 0.97 11.70 -1.13
N GLU A 139 1.65 12.85 -1.11
CA GLU A 139 2.90 13.13 -1.83
C GLU A 139 2.82 12.86 -3.35
N PRO A 140 1.77 13.33 -4.05
CA PRO A 140 1.54 13.00 -5.46
C PRO A 140 2.68 13.38 -6.41
N ALA A 141 3.40 14.48 -6.16
CA ALA A 141 4.49 14.94 -7.03
C ALA A 141 5.70 13.99 -7.08
N VAL A 142 5.83 13.06 -6.14
CA VAL A 142 6.95 12.09 -6.07
C VAL A 142 6.48 10.65 -6.30
N ARG A 143 5.37 10.50 -7.04
CA ARG A 143 4.82 9.22 -7.48
C ARG A 143 4.87 9.13 -9.00
N ASP A 144 4.83 7.91 -9.52
CA ASP A 144 4.87 7.68 -10.97
C ASP A 144 3.66 8.34 -11.65
N ILE A 145 2.48 8.27 -11.01
CA ILE A 145 1.33 9.14 -11.29
C ILE A 145 0.87 9.81 -10.00
N GLY A 146 0.78 11.13 -10.03
CA GLY A 146 0.26 11.95 -8.95
C GLY A 146 -1.00 12.70 -9.38
N ILE A 147 -2.03 12.69 -8.54
CA ILE A 147 -3.26 13.45 -8.75
C ILE A 147 -3.42 14.42 -7.59
N MET A 148 -3.58 15.71 -7.90
CA MET A 148 -3.73 16.77 -6.92
C MET A 148 -5.00 17.58 -7.18
N GLY A 149 -5.90 17.61 -6.20
CA GLY A 149 -7.11 18.40 -6.23
C GLY A 149 -6.83 19.90 -6.09
N THR A 150 -7.59 20.68 -6.85
CA THR A 150 -7.63 22.14 -6.85
C THR A 150 -9.10 22.58 -6.87
N PRO A 151 -9.44 23.86 -6.65
CA PRO A 151 -10.83 24.30 -6.75
C PRO A 151 -11.42 24.15 -8.17
N LYS A 152 -10.56 24.01 -9.21
CA LYS A 152 -10.96 23.90 -10.62
C LYS A 152 -11.00 22.46 -11.13
N GLY A 153 -10.74 21.46 -10.29
CA GLY A 153 -10.64 20.05 -10.67
C GLY A 153 -9.29 19.45 -10.24
N TYR A 154 -8.77 18.49 -11.01
CA TYR A 154 -7.53 17.77 -10.68
C TYR A 154 -6.38 18.14 -11.61
N THR A 155 -5.20 18.32 -11.03
CA THR A 155 -3.92 18.37 -11.73
C THR A 155 -3.28 16.98 -11.70
N VAL A 156 -2.82 16.49 -12.86
CA VAL A 156 -2.12 15.23 -13.00
C VAL A 156 -0.63 15.49 -13.21
N MET A 157 0.21 14.77 -12.47
CA MET A 157 1.67 14.79 -12.48
C MET A 157 2.19 13.40 -12.85
N VAL A 158 3.32 13.33 -13.56
CA VAL A 158 3.83 12.07 -14.10
C VAL A 158 5.36 11.99 -13.98
N GLY A 159 5.85 10.83 -13.55
CA GLY A 159 7.27 10.51 -13.53
C GLY A 159 8.00 10.88 -12.24
N GLY A 160 7.28 11.26 -11.18
CA GLY A 160 7.86 11.54 -9.87
C GLY A 160 8.58 10.33 -9.27
N ASN A 161 9.61 10.58 -8.46
CA ASN A 161 10.40 9.53 -7.81
C ASN A 161 10.85 9.98 -6.42
N ALA A 162 10.68 9.10 -5.42
CA ALA A 162 11.14 9.29 -4.04
C ALA A 162 12.30 8.34 -3.64
N GLY A 163 12.91 7.67 -4.62
CA GLY A 163 13.99 6.69 -4.45
C GLY A 163 15.38 7.30 -4.66
N ILE A 164 16.29 6.51 -5.24
CA ILE A 164 17.73 6.83 -5.38
C ILE A 164 17.97 8.16 -6.12
N ARG A 165 17.14 8.47 -7.12
CA ARG A 165 17.18 9.74 -7.85
C ARG A 165 15.86 10.48 -7.63
N PRO A 166 15.73 11.26 -6.54
CA PRO A 166 14.51 12.00 -6.25
C PRO A 166 14.20 12.99 -7.37
N ARG A 167 12.94 13.05 -7.79
CA ARG A 167 12.47 14.06 -8.74
C ARG A 167 10.98 14.30 -8.53
N LEU A 168 10.57 15.53 -8.78
CA LEU A 168 9.17 15.88 -8.95
C LEU A 168 8.76 15.52 -10.38
N GLY A 169 7.53 15.04 -10.53
CA GLY A 169 6.87 14.83 -11.82
C GLY A 169 5.66 15.73 -12.00
#